data_AF-A0A3A4V672-F1
#
_entry.id   AF-A0A3A4V672-F1
#
_cell.length_a   1.000
_cell.length_b   1.000
_cell.length_c   1.000
_cell.angle_alpha   90.00
_cell.angle_beta   90.00
_cell.angle_gamma   90.00
#
_symmetry.space_group_name_H-M   'P 1'
#
loop_
_entity.id
_entity.type
_entity.pdbx_description
1 polymer ?
#
loop_
_entity_poly.entity_id
_entity_poly.type
_entity_poly.pdbx_seq_one_letter_code
_entity_poly.pdbx_strand_id
1 'polypeptide(L)'
;MKNIFWIVVLIVVVAIGGALLFIYWDNIRAAGVDTFTECRDRGFPVSESFPAVCSAPGGKTFTEDIGNLLEKENLIRIETPRPNEIIKSPMVVEGEARGFWFFEASFPVRVKDANGKELGVGIAQAQGEWMTEEFVPFNTVMEFAEPETETGTLILEKDNPSGLPENADEMHFPVRFR
;
A
#
# COMPACT_ATOMS: atom_id res chain seq x y z
N MET A 1 46.02 33.86 -28.30
CA MET A 1 44.79 34.22 -27.56
C MET A 1 43.50 33.83 -28.29
N LYS A 2 43.36 34.09 -29.61
CA LYS A 2 42.13 33.78 -30.39
C LYS A 2 41.73 32.30 -30.42
N ASN A 3 42.69 31.37 -30.48
CA ASN A 3 42.42 29.93 -30.52
C ASN A 3 41.91 29.38 -29.17
N ILE A 4 42.37 29.96 -28.05
CA ILE A 4 41.94 29.57 -26.69
C ILE A 4 40.48 29.96 -26.48
N PHE A 5 40.07 31.13 -26.95
CA PHE A 5 38.68 31.59 -26.86
C PHE A 5 37.70 30.61 -27.54
N TRP A 6 38.00 30.15 -28.76
CA TRP A 6 37.15 29.20 -29.48
C TRP A 6 37.10 27.81 -28.83
N ILE A 7 38.20 27.37 -28.22
CA ILE A 7 38.22 26.11 -27.45
C ILE A 7 37.28 26.21 -26.23
N VAL A 8 37.32 27.33 -25.50
CA VAL A 8 36.43 27.56 -24.34
C VAL A 8 34.96 27.62 -24.78
N VAL A 9 34.66 28.33 -25.88
CA VAL A 9 33.30 28.39 -26.43
C VAL A 9 32.80 26.99 -26.82
N LEU A 10 33.62 26.18 -27.48
CA LEU A 10 33.26 24.81 -27.85
C LEU A 10 32.95 23.94 -26.62
N ILE A 11 33.77 24.03 -25.56
CA ILE A 11 33.55 23.29 -24.32
C ILE A 11 32.22 23.68 -23.68
N VAL A 12 31.91 24.98 -23.61
CA VAL A 12 30.64 25.47 -23.04
C VAL A 12 29.45 24.98 -23.86
N VAL A 13 29.52 25.03 -25.19
CA VAL A 13 28.44 24.55 -26.06
C VAL A 13 28.22 23.04 -25.91
N VAL A 14 29.30 22.25 -25.83
CA VAL A 14 29.21 20.80 -25.60
C VAL A 14 28.63 20.50 -24.21
N ALA A 15 29.03 21.25 -23.18
CA ALA A 15 28.50 21.08 -21.82
C ALA A 15 27.01 21.42 -21.76
N ILE A 16 26.57 22.52 -22.37
CA ILE A 16 25.15 22.90 -22.45
C ILE A 16 24.36 21.86 -23.27
N GLY A 17 24.88 21.44 -24.42
CA GLY A 17 24.26 20.40 -25.25
C GLY A 17 24.11 19.08 -24.51
N GLY A 18 25.14 18.66 -23.77
CA GLY A 18 25.10 17.48 -22.90
C GLY A 18 24.07 17.61 -21.79
N ALA A 19 23.99 18.76 -21.11
CA ALA A 19 23.00 19.02 -20.08
C ALA A 19 21.56 19.01 -20.63
N LEU A 20 21.32 19.61 -21.81
CA LEU A 20 20.02 19.60 -22.46
C LEU A 20 19.61 18.19 -22.91
N LEU A 21 20.54 17.41 -23.45
CA LEU A 21 20.30 16.01 -23.81
C LEU A 21 19.99 15.16 -22.58
N PHE A 22 20.70 15.38 -21.48
CA PHE A 22 20.44 14.70 -20.20
C PHE A 22 19.04 15.01 -19.68
N ILE A 23 18.65 16.29 -19.61
CA ILE A 23 17.31 16.70 -19.17
C ILE A 23 16.21 16.13 -20.09
N TYR A 24 16.44 16.14 -21.40
CA TYR A 24 15.50 15.56 -22.36
C TYR A 24 15.31 14.06 -22.14
N TRP A 25 16.41 13.32 -21.95
CA TRP A 25 16.38 11.88 -21.65
C TRP A 25 15.72 11.58 -20.31
N ASP A 26 15.98 12.39 -19.28
CA ASP A 26 15.41 12.25 -17.94
C ASP A 26 13.88 12.39 -17.98
N ASN A 27 13.39 13.41 -18.70
CA ASN A 27 11.95 13.62 -18.92
C ASN A 27 11.30 12.48 -19.70
N ILE A 28 11.97 11.92 -20.71
CA ILE A 28 11.45 10.75 -21.44
C ILE A 28 11.32 9.54 -20.53
N ARG A 29 12.29 9.30 -19.64
CA ARG A 29 12.22 8.18 -18.69
C ARG A 29 11.10 8.33 -17.67
N ALA A 30 10.79 9.57 -17.26
CA ALA A 30 9.67 9.89 -16.36
C ALA A 30 8.30 9.99 -17.06
N ALA A 31 8.26 9.83 -18.39
CA ALA A 31 7.02 9.94 -19.14
C ALA A 31 6.11 8.72 -18.92
N GLY A 32 4.85 8.98 -18.57
CA GLY A 32 3.84 7.95 -18.32
C GLY A 32 4.09 7.11 -17.05
N VAL A 33 4.73 7.72 -16.05
CA VAL A 33 4.79 7.20 -14.67
C VAL A 33 3.85 8.06 -13.85
N ASP A 34 2.70 7.50 -13.49
CA ASP A 34 1.64 8.20 -12.77
C ASP A 34 1.28 7.49 -11.45
N THR A 35 1.73 6.26 -11.24
CA THR A 35 1.48 5.47 -10.03
C THR A 35 2.74 4.89 -9.39
N PHE A 36 2.65 4.52 -8.10
CA PHE A 36 3.72 3.80 -7.40
C PHE A 36 4.07 2.48 -8.11
N THR A 37 3.05 1.71 -8.51
CA THR A 37 3.21 0.46 -9.23
C THR A 37 3.97 0.67 -10.54
N GLU A 38 3.60 1.65 -11.35
CA GLU A 38 4.33 1.97 -12.59
C GLU A 38 5.76 2.44 -12.36
N CYS A 39 6.00 3.17 -11.27
CA CYS A 39 7.33 3.62 -10.89
C CYS A 39 8.23 2.43 -10.51
N ARG A 40 7.71 1.55 -9.65
CA ARG A 40 8.40 0.33 -9.21
C ARG A 40 8.64 -0.63 -10.37
N ASP A 41 7.65 -0.87 -11.22
CA ASP A 41 7.72 -1.85 -12.30
C ASP A 41 8.68 -1.40 -13.42
N ARG A 42 8.97 -0.09 -13.52
CA ARG A 42 10.07 0.44 -14.35
C ARG A 42 11.46 0.32 -13.72
N GLY A 43 11.56 -0.20 -12.50
CA GLY A 43 12.83 -0.43 -11.80
C GLY A 43 13.45 0.84 -11.22
N PHE A 44 12.66 1.88 -10.97
CA PHE A 44 13.16 3.08 -10.28
C PHE A 44 13.40 2.81 -8.79
N PRO A 45 14.28 3.60 -8.13
CA PRO A 45 14.59 3.41 -6.72
C PRO A 45 13.35 3.52 -5.83
N VAL A 46 13.17 2.53 -4.96
CA VAL A 46 12.14 2.51 -3.91
C VAL A 46 12.84 2.62 -2.55
N SER A 47 12.36 3.52 -1.70
CA SER A 47 12.88 3.68 -0.34
C SER A 47 12.46 2.52 0.57
N GLU A 48 13.32 2.18 1.53
CA GLU A 48 13.01 1.25 2.63
C GLU A 48 12.22 1.97 3.75
N SER A 49 11.17 2.72 3.38
CA SER A 49 10.26 3.37 4.30
C SER A 49 8.90 2.67 4.32
N PHE A 50 8.09 2.92 5.35
CA PHE A 50 6.68 2.53 5.39
C PHE A 50 5.80 3.77 5.55
N PRO A 51 4.99 4.14 4.53
CA PRO A 51 4.81 3.47 3.24
C PRO A 51 6.07 3.58 2.36
N ALA A 52 6.19 2.68 1.39
CA ALA A 52 7.29 2.75 0.42
C ALA A 52 7.12 3.98 -0.49
N VAL A 53 8.24 4.63 -0.85
CA VAL A 53 8.25 5.76 -1.77
C VAL A 53 9.14 5.45 -2.96
N CYS A 54 8.57 5.45 -4.16
CA CYS A 54 9.30 5.28 -5.41
C CYS A 54 9.68 6.64 -6.00
N SER A 55 10.95 6.80 -6.38
CA SER A 55 11.50 8.05 -6.92
C SER A 55 11.80 7.92 -8.40
N ALA A 56 10.98 8.55 -9.24
CA ALA A 56 11.17 8.60 -10.68
C ALA A 56 12.06 9.79 -11.11
N PRO A 57 12.63 9.74 -12.33
CA PRO A 57 13.35 10.86 -12.92
C PRO A 57 12.53 12.16 -12.95
N GLY A 58 13.20 13.31 -13.05
CA GLY A 58 12.56 14.62 -12.95
C GLY A 58 12.08 15.01 -11.55
N GLY A 59 12.49 14.27 -10.51
CA GLY A 59 12.16 14.55 -9.11
C GLY A 59 10.75 14.16 -8.69
N LYS A 60 10.04 13.37 -9.49
CA LYS A 60 8.70 12.86 -9.15
C LYS A 60 8.81 11.72 -8.14
N THR A 61 7.99 11.75 -7.10
CA THR A 61 7.89 10.69 -6.10
C THR A 61 6.47 10.15 -6.03
N PHE A 62 6.35 8.83 -5.87
CA PHE A 62 5.07 8.14 -5.74
C PHE A 62 5.09 7.36 -4.43
N THR A 63 4.08 7.56 -3.60
CA THR A 63 3.92 6.82 -2.34
C THR A 63 3.01 5.63 -2.57
N GLU A 64 3.35 4.50 -1.99
CA GLU A 64 2.51 3.31 -1.99
C GLU A 64 1.16 3.58 -1.30
N ASP A 65 0.07 3.11 -1.91
CA ASP A 65 -1.24 3.11 -1.27
C ASP A 65 -1.32 1.97 -0.25
N ILE A 66 -1.56 2.34 1.00
CA ILE A 66 -1.72 1.43 2.14
C ILE A 66 -3.09 1.58 2.81
N GLY A 67 -4.05 2.23 2.15
CA GLY A 67 -5.33 2.59 2.74
C GLY A 67 -5.17 3.42 4.01
N ASN A 68 -5.88 3.04 5.08
CA ASN A 68 -5.91 3.78 6.35
C ASN A 68 -5.02 3.16 7.44
N LEU A 69 -4.06 2.28 7.09
CA LEU A 69 -3.25 1.55 8.05
C LEU A 69 -2.65 2.43 9.16
N LEU A 70 -2.00 3.54 8.77
CA LEU A 70 -1.34 4.45 9.72
C LEU A 70 -2.33 5.21 10.60
N GLU A 71 -3.55 5.46 10.12
CA GLU A 71 -4.61 6.07 10.92
C GLU A 71 -5.10 5.13 12.02
N LYS A 72 -5.00 3.81 11.77
CA LYS A 72 -5.48 2.75 12.67
C LYS A 72 -4.39 2.05 13.48
N GLU A 73 -3.12 2.41 13.28
CA GLU A 73 -1.93 1.80 13.89
C GLU A 73 -1.97 1.68 15.43
N ASN A 74 -2.70 2.57 16.12
CA ASN A 74 -2.85 2.54 17.57
C ASN A 74 -3.99 1.62 18.07
N LEU A 75 -4.86 1.18 17.16
CA LEU A 75 -6.07 0.40 17.42
C LEU A 75 -5.94 -1.03 16.90
N ILE A 76 -5.38 -1.21 15.72
CA ILE A 76 -5.20 -2.50 15.06
C ILE A 76 -4.00 -2.43 14.13
N ARG A 77 -3.31 -3.56 13.99
CA ARG A 77 -2.11 -3.72 13.16
C ARG A 77 -2.21 -5.02 12.40
N ILE A 78 -1.83 -4.98 11.13
CA ILE A 78 -1.80 -6.15 10.25
C ILE A 78 -0.37 -6.66 10.07
N GLU A 79 -0.19 -7.97 10.24
CA GLU A 79 1.07 -8.66 9.97
C GLU A 79 1.05 -9.28 8.57
N THR A 80 -0.02 -10.00 8.24
CA THR A 80 -0.25 -10.58 6.91
C THR A 80 -1.75 -10.61 6.58
N PRO A 81 -2.17 -10.37 5.33
CA PRO A 81 -1.33 -9.90 4.21
C PRO A 81 -0.90 -8.44 4.38
N ARG A 82 0.20 -8.06 3.72
CA ARG A 82 0.63 -6.66 3.63
C ARG A 82 -0.14 -5.93 2.51
N PRO A 83 -0.19 -4.59 2.54
CA PRO A 83 -0.78 -3.82 1.43
C PRO A 83 -0.18 -4.21 0.08
N ASN A 84 -1.04 -4.28 -0.94
CA ASN A 84 -0.73 -4.67 -2.32
C ASN A 84 -0.17 -6.08 -2.48
N GLU A 85 -0.16 -6.90 -1.43
CA GLU A 85 0.25 -8.31 -1.51
C GLU A 85 -0.71 -9.11 -2.38
N ILE A 86 -0.16 -10.10 -3.09
CA ILE A 86 -0.93 -11.01 -3.93
C ILE A 86 -1.52 -12.11 -3.05
N ILE A 87 -2.84 -12.08 -2.88
CA ILE A 87 -3.59 -13.06 -2.09
C ILE A 87 -4.28 -14.09 -2.99
N LYS A 88 -4.53 -15.29 -2.43
CA LYS A 88 -5.26 -16.39 -3.06
C LYS A 88 -6.17 -17.05 -2.04
N SER A 89 -7.28 -17.64 -2.49
CA SER A 89 -8.19 -18.38 -1.61
C SER A 89 -7.69 -19.82 -1.40
N PRO A 90 -7.70 -20.36 -0.17
CA PRO A 90 -7.88 -19.65 1.11
C PRO A 90 -6.65 -18.81 1.47
N MET A 91 -6.87 -17.74 2.23
CA MET A 91 -5.79 -16.89 2.76
C MET A 91 -5.81 -16.83 4.28
N VAL A 92 -4.63 -16.58 4.85
CA VAL A 92 -4.41 -16.33 6.27
C VAL A 92 -4.39 -14.82 6.50
N VAL A 93 -5.07 -14.36 7.54
CA VAL A 93 -5.04 -12.97 8.01
C VAL A 93 -4.62 -12.98 9.48
N GLU A 94 -3.53 -12.29 9.80
CA GLU A 94 -2.93 -12.25 11.13
C GLU A 94 -2.49 -10.82 11.48
N GLY A 95 -2.52 -10.53 12.77
CA GLY A 95 -2.12 -9.23 13.31
C GLY A 95 -2.46 -9.13 14.79
N GLU A 96 -2.56 -7.90 15.28
CA GLU A 96 -2.98 -7.61 16.65
C GLU A 96 -3.95 -6.43 16.69
N ALA A 97 -4.93 -6.48 17.59
CA ALA A 97 -5.87 -5.39 17.79
C ALA A 97 -6.03 -5.09 19.29
N ARG A 98 -6.37 -3.85 19.63
CA ARG A 98 -6.75 -3.49 20.99
C ARG A 98 -7.96 -4.32 21.41
N GLY A 99 -8.02 -4.75 22.66
CA GLY A 99 -9.09 -5.64 23.13
C GLY A 99 -10.53 -5.13 22.88
N PHE A 100 -10.74 -3.81 22.89
CA PHE A 100 -12.03 -3.19 22.55
C PHE A 100 -12.39 -3.21 21.05
N TRP A 101 -11.52 -3.72 20.19
CA TRP A 101 -11.81 -3.99 18.78
C TRP A 101 -12.65 -5.26 18.60
N PHE A 102 -12.53 -6.18 19.57
CA PHE A 102 -13.22 -7.46 19.57
C PHE A 102 -14.58 -7.36 20.26
N PHE A 103 -15.49 -8.23 19.84
CA PHE A 103 -16.67 -8.61 20.61
C PHE A 103 -16.81 -10.13 20.57
N GLU A 104 -17.11 -10.73 21.72
CA GLU A 104 -17.10 -12.20 21.89
C GLU A 104 -15.79 -12.85 21.39
N ALA A 105 -14.64 -12.21 21.67
CA ALA A 105 -13.31 -12.62 21.23
C ALA A 105 -13.08 -12.63 19.70
N SER A 106 -13.94 -11.97 18.91
CA SER A 106 -13.84 -12.00 17.46
C SER A 106 -14.24 -10.71 16.78
N PHE A 107 -13.92 -10.60 15.49
CA PHE A 107 -14.42 -9.54 14.61
C PHE A 107 -14.38 -9.98 13.13
N PRO A 108 -15.20 -9.38 12.23
CA PRO A 108 -15.24 -9.78 10.84
C PRO A 108 -14.09 -9.19 10.01
N VAL A 109 -13.60 -9.99 9.06
CA VAL A 109 -12.65 -9.60 8.01
C VAL A 109 -13.31 -9.83 6.67
N ARG A 110 -13.39 -8.81 5.83
CA ARG A 110 -14.06 -8.87 4.52
C ARG A 110 -13.07 -8.59 3.41
N VAL A 111 -13.25 -9.28 2.29
CA VAL A 111 -12.54 -8.96 1.05
C VAL A 111 -13.54 -8.55 -0.02
N LYS A 112 -13.29 -7.38 -0.62
CA LYS A 112 -14.06 -6.86 -1.75
C LYS A 112 -13.16 -6.74 -2.97
N ASP A 113 -13.74 -6.91 -4.16
CA ASP A 113 -13.05 -6.61 -5.41
C ASP A 113 -13.07 -5.09 -5.71
N ALA A 114 -12.38 -4.65 -6.78
CA ALA A 114 -12.32 -3.24 -7.15
C ALA A 114 -13.67 -2.64 -7.61
N ASN A 115 -14.67 -3.48 -7.91
CA ASN A 115 -16.04 -3.05 -8.19
C ASN A 115 -16.88 -2.89 -6.91
N GLY A 116 -16.31 -3.21 -5.74
CA GLY A 116 -16.99 -3.18 -4.44
C GLY A 116 -17.82 -4.43 -4.14
N LYS A 117 -17.72 -5.49 -4.95
CA LYS A 117 -18.40 -6.77 -4.70
C LYS A 117 -17.69 -7.52 -3.59
N GLU A 118 -18.44 -7.90 -2.56
CA GLU A 118 -17.92 -8.77 -1.49
C GLU A 118 -17.67 -10.18 -2.04
N LEU A 119 -16.44 -10.67 -1.90
CA LEU A 119 -16.03 -12.00 -2.35
C LEU A 119 -16.04 -13.02 -1.21
N GLY A 120 -15.87 -12.57 0.03
CA GLY A 120 -15.84 -13.45 1.20
C GLY A 120 -15.72 -12.70 2.52
N VAL A 121 -16.08 -13.40 3.60
CA VAL A 121 -16.01 -12.92 4.98
C VAL A 121 -15.39 -14.02 5.84
N GLY A 122 -14.32 -13.66 6.55
CA GLY A 122 -13.69 -14.46 7.60
C GLY A 122 -14.00 -13.88 8.97
N ILE A 123 -13.82 -14.69 10.01
CA ILE A 123 -13.94 -14.25 11.40
C ILE A 123 -12.56 -14.35 12.04
N ALA A 124 -11.96 -13.21 12.36
CA ALA A 124 -10.74 -13.10 13.15
C ALA A 124 -11.03 -13.45 14.59
N GLN A 125 -10.26 -14.38 15.14
CA GLN A 125 -10.37 -14.84 16.52
C GLN A 125 -9.18 -14.32 17.32
N ALA A 126 -9.44 -13.75 18.50
CA ALA A 126 -8.42 -13.39 19.46
C ALA A 126 -7.66 -14.64 19.93
N GLN A 127 -6.34 -14.52 20.08
CA GLN A 127 -5.46 -15.61 20.53
C GLN A 127 -5.13 -15.52 22.03
N GLY A 128 -5.94 -14.79 22.79
CA GLY A 128 -5.75 -14.57 24.22
C GLY A 128 -6.90 -13.81 24.86
N GLU A 129 -6.68 -13.36 26.10
CA GLU A 129 -7.66 -12.54 26.83
C GLU A 129 -7.88 -11.20 26.12
N TRP A 130 -9.10 -10.99 25.62
CA TRP A 130 -9.47 -9.82 24.82
C TRP A 130 -10.13 -8.70 25.62
N MET A 131 -10.58 -8.96 26.85
CA MET A 131 -11.17 -7.94 27.74
C MET A 131 -10.07 -7.07 28.37
N THR A 132 -9.29 -6.40 27.51
CA THR A 132 -8.13 -5.59 27.87
C THR A 132 -8.05 -4.35 27.00
N GLU A 133 -7.29 -3.36 27.45
CA GLU A 133 -6.90 -2.21 26.64
C GLU A 133 -5.62 -2.48 25.84
N GLU A 134 -4.95 -3.62 26.05
CA GLU A 134 -3.73 -3.98 25.35
C GLU A 134 -3.99 -4.57 23.96
N PHE A 135 -2.91 -4.66 23.16
CA PHE A 135 -2.93 -5.38 21.90
C PHE A 135 -3.03 -6.89 22.15
N VAL A 136 -3.93 -7.52 21.41
CA VAL A 136 -4.21 -8.96 21.48
C VAL A 136 -4.05 -9.51 20.07
N PRO A 137 -3.20 -10.52 19.86
CA PRO A 137 -3.03 -11.15 18.56
C PRO A 137 -4.35 -11.77 18.08
N PHE A 138 -4.59 -11.73 16.77
CA PHE A 138 -5.71 -12.41 16.14
C PHE A 138 -5.24 -13.23 14.93
N ASN A 139 -6.03 -14.24 14.57
CA ASN A 139 -5.86 -14.94 13.29
C ASN A 139 -7.21 -15.33 12.68
N THR A 140 -7.21 -15.52 11.38
CA THR A 140 -8.26 -16.24 10.66
C THR A 140 -7.72 -16.85 9.38
N VAL A 141 -8.40 -17.91 8.93
CA VAL A 141 -8.26 -18.44 7.59
C VAL A 141 -9.60 -18.21 6.90
N MET A 142 -9.58 -17.47 5.80
CA MET A 142 -10.80 -17.15 5.07
C MET A 142 -10.74 -17.60 3.62
N GLU A 143 -11.86 -18.16 3.17
CA GLU A 143 -12.13 -18.46 1.77
C GLU A 143 -12.88 -17.29 1.15
N PHE A 144 -12.61 -17.04 -0.13
CA PHE A 144 -13.35 -16.05 -0.91
C PHE A 144 -13.58 -16.56 -2.35
N ALA A 145 -14.64 -16.04 -2.96
CA ALA A 145 -15.05 -16.34 -4.33
C ALA A 145 -14.06 -15.78 -5.37
N GLU A 146 -14.11 -16.31 -6.58
CA GLU A 146 -13.26 -15.83 -7.68
C GLU A 146 -13.51 -14.34 -7.96
N PRO A 147 -12.46 -13.50 -7.96
CA PRO A 147 -12.57 -12.06 -8.19
C PRO A 147 -12.81 -11.74 -9.67
N GLU A 148 -13.58 -10.68 -9.95
CA GLU A 148 -13.80 -10.18 -11.32
C GLU A 148 -12.75 -9.13 -11.75
N THR A 149 -11.88 -8.73 -10.82
CA THR A 149 -10.88 -7.67 -11.01
C THR A 149 -9.52 -8.12 -10.47
N GLU A 150 -8.43 -7.47 -10.90
CA GLU A 150 -7.07 -7.82 -10.47
C GLU A 150 -6.72 -7.32 -9.05
N THR A 151 -7.49 -6.35 -8.54
CA THR A 151 -7.26 -5.70 -7.26
C THR A 151 -8.51 -5.72 -6.40
N GLY A 152 -8.31 -5.58 -5.10
CA GLY A 152 -9.40 -5.55 -4.14
C GLY A 152 -9.01 -4.78 -2.89
N THR A 153 -9.89 -4.84 -1.90
CA THR A 153 -9.70 -4.22 -0.59
C THR A 153 -9.95 -5.26 0.48
N LEU A 154 -8.99 -5.41 1.38
CA LEU A 154 -9.19 -6.14 2.63
C LEU A 154 -9.68 -5.15 3.68
N ILE A 155 -10.70 -5.52 4.44
CA ILE A 155 -11.36 -4.69 5.44
C ILE A 155 -11.44 -5.50 6.73
N LEU A 156 -10.84 -4.99 7.81
CA LEU A 156 -10.96 -5.52 9.16
C LEU A 156 -11.91 -4.58 9.89
N GLU A 157 -13.14 -5.02 10.11
CA GLU A 157 -14.17 -4.21 10.75
C GLU A 157 -14.13 -4.44 12.25
N LYS A 158 -14.19 -3.36 13.03
CA LYS A 158 -14.44 -3.44 14.47
C LYS A 158 -15.84 -4.01 14.67
N ASP A 159 -15.98 -5.01 15.53
CA ASP A 159 -17.31 -5.56 15.77
C ASP A 159 -18.20 -4.51 16.47
N ASN A 160 -19.41 -4.35 15.97
CA ASN A 160 -20.36 -3.34 16.43
C ASN A 160 -21.76 -3.94 16.61
N PRO A 161 -21.98 -4.70 17.70
CA PRO A 161 -23.26 -5.34 17.99
C PRO A 161 -24.42 -4.34 18.14
N SER A 162 -24.12 -3.09 18.50
CA SER A 162 -25.11 -2.04 18.66
C SER A 162 -25.66 -1.52 17.32
N GLY A 163 -24.93 -1.71 16.23
CA GLY A 163 -25.25 -1.16 14.90
C GLY A 163 -25.18 0.37 14.82
N LEU A 164 -24.71 1.05 15.88
CA LEU A 164 -24.65 2.49 15.95
C LEU A 164 -23.42 3.03 15.19
N PRO A 165 -23.56 4.01 14.27
CA PRO A 165 -22.44 4.52 13.47
C PRO A 165 -21.26 5.03 14.28
N GLU A 166 -21.49 5.61 15.46
CA GLU A 166 -20.44 6.13 16.35
C GLU A 166 -19.52 5.03 16.92
N ASN A 167 -19.97 3.77 16.89
CA ASN A 167 -19.20 2.63 17.36
C ASN A 167 -18.54 1.86 16.21
N ALA A 168 -18.89 2.17 14.96
CA ALA A 168 -18.31 1.56 13.78
C ALA A 168 -16.89 2.08 13.56
N ASP A 169 -15.96 1.16 13.30
CA ASP A 169 -14.62 1.50 12.86
C ASP A 169 -14.08 0.38 11.96
N GLU A 170 -13.12 0.70 11.10
CA GLU A 170 -12.50 -0.27 10.20
C GLU A 170 -11.06 0.10 9.85
N MET A 171 -10.23 -0.92 9.66
CA MET A 171 -8.97 -0.81 8.92
C MET A 171 -9.21 -1.38 7.53
N HIS A 172 -8.79 -0.67 6.48
CA HIS A 172 -8.85 -1.16 5.12
C HIS A 172 -7.57 -0.85 4.34
N PHE A 173 -7.23 -1.71 3.39
CA PHE A 173 -6.07 -1.54 2.53
C PHE A 173 -6.16 -2.34 1.22
N PRO A 174 -5.46 -1.91 0.17
CA PRO A 174 -5.51 -2.58 -1.12
C PRO A 174 -4.80 -3.94 -1.07
N VAL A 175 -5.34 -4.90 -1.81
CA VAL A 175 -4.74 -6.22 -2.07
C VAL A 175 -4.82 -6.53 -3.55
N ARG A 176 -4.05 -7.52 -4.00
CA ARG A 176 -4.06 -8.00 -5.39
C ARG A 176 -4.46 -9.46 -5.44
N PHE A 177 -5.15 -9.87 -6.49
CA PHE A 177 -5.54 -11.26 -6.66
C PHE A 177 -4.56 -12.01 -7.58
N ARG A 178 -4.41 -13.32 -7.35
CA ARG A 178 -3.73 -14.25 -8.25
C ARG A 178 -4.72 -15.13 -8.98
#